data_AF-A0A3L6F7I9-F1
#
_entry.id   AF-A0A3L6F7I9-F1
#
_cell.length_a   1.000
_cell.length_b   1.000
_cell.length_c   1.000
_cell.angle_alpha   90.00
_cell.angle_beta   90.00
_cell.angle_gamma   90.00
#
_symmetry.space_group_name_H-M   'P 1'
#
loop_
_entity.id
_entity.type
_entity.pdbx_description
1 polymer ?
#
loop_
_entity_poly.entity_id
_entity_poly.type
_entity_poly.pdbx_seq_one_letter_code
_entity_poly.pdbx_strand_id
1 'polypeptide(L)'
;MDPGSHLTFDLGYYRALLKRRGLLRSDAALLTDAAARADVEGVAAGPEEVFFQLFARSMARLAALQVKTGAEGEVRRNCAVVNGG
;
A
#
# COMPACT_ATOMS: atom_id res chain seq x y z
N MET A 1 1.40 11.40 -6.31
CA MET A 1 1.30 11.15 -4.86
C MET A 1 2.65 11.32 -4.16
N ASP A 2 3.77 11.07 -4.85
CA ASP A 2 5.10 11.53 -4.42
C ASP A 2 5.75 12.35 -5.56
N PRO A 3 5.80 13.70 -5.49
CA PRO A 3 6.35 14.52 -6.57
C PRO A 3 7.84 14.29 -6.84
N GLY A 4 8.62 13.88 -5.83
CA GLY A 4 10.07 13.70 -5.95
C GLY A 4 10.47 12.40 -6.65
N SER A 5 9.61 11.38 -6.58
CA SER A 5 9.83 10.02 -7.09
C SER A 5 8.59 9.46 -7.82
N HIS A 6 7.85 10.31 -8.54
CA HIS A 6 6.52 9.95 -9.06
C HIS A 6 6.48 8.80 -10.08
N LEU A 7 7.62 8.38 -10.64
CA LEU A 7 7.73 7.26 -11.59
C LEU A 7 8.40 6.03 -11.00
N THR A 8 8.85 6.08 -9.76
CA THR A 8 9.57 5.00 -9.08
C THR A 8 8.81 4.56 -7.84
N PHE A 9 9.04 3.31 -7.44
CA PHE A 9 8.47 2.76 -6.22
C PHE A 9 9.59 2.59 -5.21
N ASP A 10 9.65 3.48 -4.24
CA ASP A 10 10.79 3.64 -3.35
C ASP A 10 10.38 4.29 -2.00
N LEU A 11 11.37 4.56 -1.15
CA LEU A 11 11.17 5.24 0.14
C LEU A 11 10.85 6.75 0.04
N GLY A 12 10.80 7.33 -1.16
CA GLY A 12 10.51 8.74 -1.41
C GLY A 12 9.21 9.20 -0.78
N TYR A 13 8.16 8.36 -0.85
CA TYR A 13 6.87 8.60 -0.19
C TYR A 13 7.02 8.88 1.31
N TYR A 14 7.67 7.98 2.06
CA TYR A 14 7.82 8.13 3.51
C TYR A 14 8.75 9.29 3.88
N ARG A 15 9.79 9.54 3.07
CA ARG A 15 10.70 10.69 3.25
C ARG A 15 9.99 12.02 3.02
N ALA A 16 9.10 12.11 2.03
CA ALA A 16 8.27 13.28 1.78
C ALA A 16 7.24 13.47 2.90
N LEU A 17 6.62 12.38 3.35
CA LEU A 17 5.68 12.39 4.46
C LEU A 17 6.31 12.98 5.73
N LEU A 18 7.49 12.52 6.14
CA LEU A 18 8.21 13.03 7.32
C LEU A 18 8.56 14.53 7.21
N LYS A 19 8.71 15.07 6.00
CA LYS A 19 8.87 16.50 5.74
C LYS A 19 7.54 17.27 5.74
N ARG A 20 6.44 16.63 6.16
CA ARG A 20 5.06 17.13 6.12
C ARG A 20 4.61 17.50 4.72
N ARG A 21 5.04 16.73 3.71
CA ARG A 21 4.68 16.91 2.29
C ARG A 21 3.78 15.79 1.75
N GLY A 22 3.04 15.11 2.62
CA GLY A 22 1.98 14.19 2.19
C GLY A 22 0.89 14.94 1.43
N LEU A 23 0.39 14.36 0.34
CA LEU A 23 -0.59 15.04 -0.52
C LEU A 23 -2.01 14.96 0.06
N LEU A 24 -2.36 13.83 0.66
CA LEU A 24 -3.69 13.57 1.18
C LEU A 24 -3.71 13.70 2.71
N ARG A 25 -4.89 14.00 3.25
CA ARG A 25 -5.12 14.00 4.70
C ARG A 25 -4.84 12.64 5.33
N SER A 26 -5.15 11.55 4.61
CA SER A 26 -4.85 10.18 5.04
C SER A 26 -3.35 9.93 5.17
N ASP A 27 -2.52 10.54 4.32
CA ASP A 27 -1.05 10.44 4.44
C ASP A 27 -0.60 11.16 5.71
N ALA A 28 -1.02 12.42 5.90
CA ALA A 28 -0.64 13.21 7.07
C ALA A 28 -1.09 12.57 8.39
N ALA A 29 -2.21 11.83 8.39
CA ALA A 29 -2.71 11.12 9.55
C ALA A 29 -1.74 10.06 10.09
N LEU A 30 -0.89 9.45 9.23
CA LEU A 30 0.15 8.51 9.66
C LEU A 30 1.16 9.14 10.62
N LEU A 31 1.30 10.48 10.61
CA LEU A 31 2.18 11.20 11.55
C LEU A 31 1.45 11.72 12.79
N THR A 32 0.13 11.61 12.85
CA THR A 32 -0.68 12.03 14.00
C THR A 32 -0.89 10.93 15.02
N ASP A 33 -0.88 9.67 14.57
CA ASP A 33 -0.87 8.51 15.46
C ASP A 33 0.57 8.14 15.84
N ALA A 34 0.82 7.89 17.12
CA ALA A 34 2.18 7.68 17.63
C ALA A 34 2.79 6.35 17.15
N ALA A 35 1.98 5.29 17.03
CA ALA A 35 2.46 3.99 16.59
C ALA A 35 2.75 4.00 15.08
N ALA A 36 1.82 4.51 14.27
CA ALA A 36 2.01 4.66 12.84
C ALA A 36 3.20 5.56 12.51
N ARG A 37 3.41 6.62 13.29
CA ARG A 37 4.58 7.50 13.13
C ARG A 37 5.88 6.76 13.39
N ALA A 38 5.94 5.95 14.44
CA ALA A 38 7.13 5.15 14.75
C ALA A 38 7.45 4.16 13.62
N ASP A 39 6.42 3.54 13.01
CA ASP A 39 6.60 2.67 11.85
C ASP A 39 7.13 3.45 10.63
N VAL A 40 6.56 4.64 10.34
CA VAL A 40 7.03 5.50 9.24
C VAL A 40 8.49 5.91 9.44
N GLU A 41 8.86 6.34 10.65
CA GLU A 41 10.23 6.73 10.97
C GLU A 41 11.19 5.54 10.84
N GLY A 42 10.80 4.35 11.33
CA GLY A 42 11.59 3.14 11.22
C GLY A 42 11.80 2.67 9.78
N VAL A 43 10.75 2.66 8.95
CA VAL A 43 10.83 2.27 7.55
C VAL A 43 11.67 3.27 6.75
N ALA A 44 11.50 4.57 6.98
CA ALA A 44 12.22 5.61 6.25
C ALA A 44 13.73 5.66 6.59
N ALA A 45 14.11 5.26 7.82
CA ALA A 45 15.49 5.20 8.28
C ALA A 45 16.20 3.88 7.91
N GLY A 46 15.43 2.84 7.57
CA GLY A 46 15.94 1.52 7.22
C GLY A 46 16.43 1.39 5.78
N PRO A 47 17.06 0.26 5.45
CA PRO A 47 17.38 -0.09 4.07
C PRO A 47 16.10 -0.33 3.26
N GLU A 48 16.14 -0.03 1.97
CA GLU A 48 14.97 -0.04 1.10
C GLU A 48 14.34 -1.44 0.97
N GLU A 49 15.15 -2.48 1.11
CA GLU A 49 14.73 -3.88 1.14
C GLU A 49 13.71 -4.15 2.26
N VAL A 50 13.81 -3.48 3.42
CA VAL A 50 12.86 -3.63 4.52
C VAL A 50 11.48 -3.11 4.12
N PHE A 51 11.44 -1.96 3.44
CA PHE A 51 10.20 -1.43 2.88
C PHE A 51 9.57 -2.41 1.88
N PHE A 52 10.35 -2.92 0.93
CA PHE A 52 9.84 -3.88 -0.05
C PHE A 52 9.31 -5.17 0.60
N GLN A 53 10.00 -5.70 1.61
CA GLN A 53 9.55 -6.88 2.36
C GLN A 53 8.25 -6.63 3.15
N LEU A 54 8.12 -5.46 3.80
CA LEU A 54 6.91 -5.08 4.50
C LEU A 54 5.74 -4.87 3.53
N PHE A 55 5.99 -4.20 2.42
CA PHE A 55 5.00 -3.96 1.37
C PHE A 55 4.51 -5.28 0.77
N ALA A 56 5.42 -6.18 0.37
CA ALA A 56 5.07 -7.48 -0.20
C ALA A 56 4.21 -8.32 0.77
N ARG A 57 4.60 -8.40 2.04
CA ARG A 57 3.82 -9.13 3.07
C ARG A 57 2.44 -8.51 3.29
N SER A 58 2.35 -7.19 3.30
CA SER A 58 1.09 -6.47 3.52
C SER A 58 0.13 -6.65 2.34
N MET A 59 0.64 -6.53 1.11
CA MET A 59 -0.14 -6.74 -0.10
C MET A 59 -0.60 -8.19 -0.28
N ALA A 60 0.23 -9.17 0.11
CA ALA A 60 -0.18 -10.57 0.10
C ALA A 60 -1.32 -10.85 1.10
N ARG A 61 -1.26 -10.24 2.29
CA ARG A 61 -2.37 -10.33 3.27
C ARG A 61 -3.63 -9.64 2.75
N LEU A 62 -3.50 -8.45 2.16
CA LEU A 62 -4.61 -7.72 1.56
C LEU A 62 -5.28 -8.53 0.45
N ALA A 63 -4.49 -9.18 -0.41
CA ALA A 63 -4.98 -10.01 -1.51
C ALA A 63 -5.75 -11.26 -1.07
N ALA A 64 -5.59 -11.69 0.19
CA ALA A 64 -6.28 -12.85 0.75
C ALA A 64 -7.60 -12.50 1.46
N LEU A 65 -7.96 -11.22 1.58
CA LEU A 65 -9.19 -10.79 2.25
C LEU A 65 -10.42 -11.14 1.40
N GLN A 66 -11.37 -11.87 2.01
CA GLN A 66 -12.70 -12.14 1.45
C GLN A 66 -12.68 -12.69 0.01
N VAL A 67 -11.66 -13.48 -0.31
CA VAL A 67 -11.54 -14.14 -1.61
C VAL A 67 -12.60 -15.23 -1.77
N LYS A 68 -13.09 -15.39 -3.00
CA LYS A 68 -13.97 -16.50 -3.38
C LYS A 68 -13.12 -17.70 -3.77
N THR A 69 -13.44 -18.87 -3.22
CA THR A 69 -12.65 -20.10 -3.44
C THR A 69 -13.54 -21.28 -3.87
N GLY A 70 -12.94 -22.29 -4.50
CA GLY A 70 -13.68 -23.49 -4.92
C GLY A 70 -14.81 -23.16 -5.90
N ALA A 71 -16.04 -23.47 -5.51
CA ALA A 71 -17.25 -23.20 -6.30
C ALA A 71 -17.87 -21.82 -6.04
N GLU A 72 -17.26 -20.98 -5.20
CA GLU A 72 -17.75 -19.63 -4.93
C GLU A 72 -17.45 -18.69 -6.10
N GLY A 73 -18.48 -18.07 -6.68
CA GLY A 73 -18.32 -17.14 -7.80
C GLY A 73 -18.11 -17.82 -9.14
N GLU A 74 -17.36 -17.15 -10.03
CA GLU A 74 -17.11 -17.63 -11.39
C GLU A 74 -15.80 -17.06 -11.95
N VAL A 75 -15.21 -17.76 -12.93
CA VAL A 75 -14.17 -17.19 -13.79
C VAL A 75 -14.86 -16.42 -14.92
N ARG A 76 -14.75 -15.09 -14.91
CA ARG A 76 -15.41 -14.24 -15.90
C ARG A 76 -14.76 -14.37 -17.27
N ARG A 77 -15.57 -14.54 -18.32
CA ARG A 77 -15.14 -14.46 -19.73
C ARG A 77 -14.82 -13.01 -20.15
N ASN A 78 -15.47 -12.05 -19.50
CA ASN A 78 -15.20 -10.63 -19.63
C ASN A 78 -15.30 -10.00 -18.22
N CYS A 79 -14.21 -9.41 -17.73
CA CYS A 79 -14.14 -8.86 -16.36
C CYS A 79 -15.22 -7.81 -16.06
N ALA A 80 -15.73 -7.11 -17.08
CA ALA A 80 -16.71 -6.04 -16.92
C ALA A 80 -18.15 -6.53 -16.72
N VAL A 81 -18.47 -7.80 -17.01
CA VAL A 81 -19.84 -8.34 -16.94
C VAL A 81 -19.86 -9.70 -16.25
N VAL A 82 -21.00 -10.03 -15.62
CA VAL A 82 -21.26 -11.39 -15.11
C VAL A 82 -21.51 -12.30 -16.31
N ASN A 83 -21.06 -13.55 -16.27
CA ASN A 83 -21.37 -14.48 -17.35
C ASN A 83 -22.89 -14.65 -17.47
N GLY A 84 -23.40 -14.59 -18.70
CA GLY A 84 -24.77 -14.98 -18.99
C GLY A 84 -24.97 -16.47 -18.77
N GLY A 85 -26.13 -16.84 -18.22
CA GLY A 85 -26.63 -18.22 -18.21
C GLY A 85 -26.99 -18.70 -19.60
#